data_AF-A0A3C1KQ55-F1
#
_entry.id   AF-A0A3C1KQ55-F1
#
_cell.length_a   1.000
_cell.length_b   1.000
_cell.length_c   1.000
_cell.angle_alpha   90.00
_cell.angle_beta   90.00
_cell.angle_gamma   90.00
#
_symmetry.space_group_name_H-M   'P 1'
#
loop_
_entity.id
_entity.type
_entity.pdbx_description
1 polymer ?
#
loop_
_entity_poly.entity_id
_entity_poly.type
_entity_poly.pdbx_seq_one_letter_code
_entity_poly.pdbx_strand_id
1 'polypeptide(L)' 'FCNKIWNAARYVLMNCEEHDCGTDSSLPVQLSLADRWILSRLQGTADAVATAINQYRFDLASQALYEFIWNE' A
#
# COMPACT_ATOMS: atom_id res chain seq x y z
N PHE A 1 1.22 6.73 13.90
CA PHE A 1 1.00 5.63 12.94
C PHE A 1 -0.49 5.35 12.73
N CYS A 2 -1.24 4.87 13.73
CA CYS A 2 -2.66 4.48 13.57
C CYS A 2 -3.55 5.59 12.99
N ASN A 3 -3.40 6.84 13.44
CA ASN A 3 -4.18 7.98 12.90
C ASN A 3 -3.92 8.23 11.40
N LYS A 4 -2.67 8.01 10.92
CA LYS A 4 -2.32 8.18 9.51
C LYS A 4 -2.99 7.12 8.66
N ILE A 5 -2.94 5.86 9.10
CA ILE A 5 -3.64 4.75 8.42
C ILE A 5 -5.14 5.03 8.38
N TRP A 6 -5.73 5.43 9.50
CA TRP A 6 -7.15 5.75 9.58
C TRP A 6 -7.55 6.84 8.58
N ASN A 7 -6.82 7.95 8.54
CA ASN A 7 -7.11 9.06 7.64
C ASN A 7 -6.90 8.70 6.17
N ALA A 8 -5.85 7.91 5.85
CA ALA A 8 -5.61 7.44 4.49
C ALA A 8 -6.72 6.49 4.02
N ALA A 9 -7.09 5.50 4.85
CA ALA A 9 -8.18 4.57 4.53
C ALA A 9 -9.52 5.30 4.36
N ARG A 10 -9.82 6.24 5.27
CA ARG A 10 -11.03 7.07 5.17
C ARG A 10 -11.06 7.88 3.87
N TYR A 11 -9.93 8.48 3.49
CA TYR A 11 -9.83 9.23 2.24
C TYR A 11 -10.08 8.34 1.02
N VAL A 12 -9.44 7.17 0.95
CA VAL A 12 -9.65 6.21 -0.16
C VAL A 12 -11.11 5.77 -0.22
N LEU A 13 -11.70 5.34 0.89
CA LEU A 13 -13.10 4.90 0.94
C LEU A 13 -14.06 5.99 0.44
N MET A 14 -13.87 7.23 0.87
CA MET A 14 -14.71 8.36 0.42
C MET A 14 -14.59 8.66 -1.08
N ASN A 15 -13.45 8.33 -1.72
CA ASN A 15 -13.25 8.57 -3.16
C ASN A 15 -13.57 7.34 -4.03
N CYS A 16 -13.69 6.16 -3.41
CA CYS A 16 -14.04 4.91 -4.09
C CYS A 16 -15.53 4.58 -4.00
N GLU A 17 -16.26 5.17 -3.05
CA GLU A 17 -17.69 4.97 -2.91
C GLU A 17 -18.40 5.34 -4.23
N GLU A 18 -19.21 4.41 -4.75
CA GLU A 18 -19.93 4.53 -6.03
C GLU A 18 -19.07 4.61 -7.32
N HIS A 19 -17.75 4.38 -7.23
CA HIS A 19 -16.85 4.42 -8.37
C HIS A 19 -16.37 3.01 -8.75
N ASP A 20 -16.18 2.77 -10.06
CA ASP A 20 -15.53 1.55 -10.53
C ASP A 20 -14.05 1.56 -10.11
N CYS A 21 -13.70 0.63 -9.23
CA CYS A 21 -12.35 0.47 -8.70
C CYS A 21 -11.55 -0.63 -9.42
N GLY A 22 -11.99 -1.06 -10.61
CA GLY A 22 -11.31 -2.09 -11.39
C GLY A 22 -11.35 -3.47 -10.71
N THR A 23 -12.44 -3.78 -10.00
CA THR A 23 -12.63 -5.07 -9.32
C THR A 23 -13.00 -6.19 -10.30
N ASP A 24 -13.53 -5.85 -11.46
CA ASP A 24 -13.77 -6.79 -12.55
C ASP A 24 -12.50 -7.02 -13.37
N SER A 25 -11.84 -8.14 -13.12
CA SER A 25 -10.62 -8.57 -13.83
C SER A 25 -10.81 -8.80 -15.34
N SER A 26 -12.05 -8.86 -15.84
CA SER A 26 -12.34 -8.98 -17.28
C SER A 26 -12.24 -7.64 -18.02
N LEU A 27 -12.27 -6.51 -17.31
CA LEU A 27 -12.17 -5.18 -17.87
C LEU A 27 -10.72 -4.66 -17.82
N PRO A 28 -10.25 -3.96 -18.87
CA PRO A 28 -8.89 -3.43 -18.90
C PRO A 28 -8.74 -2.24 -17.94
N VAL A 29 -7.85 -2.37 -16.95
CA VAL A 29 -7.44 -1.26 -16.09
C VAL A 29 -6.17 -0.61 -16.66
N GLN A 30 -6.21 0.68 -16.94
CA GLN A 30 -5.04 1.43 -17.34
C GLN A 30 -4.39 2.10 -16.13
N LEU A 31 -3.17 1.68 -15.83
CA LEU A 31 -2.37 2.29 -14.76
C LEU A 31 -1.65 3.53 -15.29
N SER A 32 -1.65 4.60 -14.51
CA SER A 32 -0.78 5.75 -14.72
C SER A 32 0.66 5.42 -14.32
N LEU A 33 1.57 6.38 -14.54
CA LEU A 33 2.94 6.26 -14.04
C LEU A 33 2.98 6.22 -12.51
N ALA A 34 2.15 7.03 -11.83
CA ALA A 34 2.07 7.07 -10.38
C ALA A 34 1.59 5.73 -9.80
N ASP A 35 0.58 5.11 -10.43
CA ASP A 35 0.04 3.82 -9.99
C ASP A 35 1.09 2.71 -10.11
N ARG A 36 1.81 2.67 -11.25
CA ARG A 36 2.91 1.71 -11.43
C ARG A 36 4.05 1.94 -10.44
N TRP A 37 4.37 3.20 -10.16
CA TRP A 37 5.41 3.56 -9.20
C TRP A 37 5.05 3.08 -7.79
N ILE A 38 3.87 3.44 -7.27
CA ILE A 38 3.49 3.05 -5.90
C ILE A 38 3.34 1.53 -5.75
N LEU A 39 2.86 0.83 -6.80
CA LEU A 39 2.84 -0.64 -6.82
C LEU A 39 4.24 -1.24 -6.75
N SER A 40 5.21 -0.67 -7.45
CA SER A 40 6.61 -1.10 -7.36
C SER A 40 7.20 -0.89 -5.97
N ARG A 41 6.91 0.25 -5.32
CA ARG A 41 7.33 0.51 -3.94
C ARG A 41 6.70 -0.49 -2.97
N LEU A 42 5.40 -0.77 -3.14
CA LEU A 42 4.67 -1.74 -2.33
C LEU A 42 5.29 -3.14 -2.38
N GLN A 43 5.70 -3.61 -3.57
CA GLN A 43 6.37 -4.91 -3.70
C GLN A 43 7.68 -4.95 -2.91
N GLY A 44 8.52 -3.90 -3.02
CA GLY A 44 9.75 -3.80 -2.24
C GLY A 44 9.51 -3.77 -0.74
N THR A 45 8.47 -3.06 -0.28
CA THR A 45 8.06 -3.06 1.13
C THR A 45 7.59 -4.43 1.59
N ALA A 46 6.80 -5.14 0.78
CA ALA A 46 6.30 -6.47 1.11
C ALA A 46 7.45 -7.47 1.30
N ASP A 47 8.45 -7.46 0.41
CA ASP A 47 9.64 -8.32 0.52
C ASP A 47 10.46 -8.01 1.77
N ALA A 48 10.65 -6.72 2.08
CA ALA A 48 11.37 -6.28 3.27
C ALA A 48 10.65 -6.72 4.56
N VAL A 49 9.32 -6.55 4.62
CA VAL A 49 8.49 -6.97 5.75
C VAL A 49 8.52 -8.49 5.91
N ALA A 50 8.35 -9.25 4.82
CA ALA A 50 8.40 -10.70 4.84
C ALA A 50 9.75 -11.22 5.36
N THR A 51 10.84 -10.64 4.86
CA THR A 51 12.20 -10.97 5.32
C THR A 51 12.39 -10.69 6.81
N ALA A 52 11.95 -9.51 7.27
CA ALA A 52 12.07 -9.12 8.67
C ALA A 52 11.23 -10.02 9.59
N ILE A 53 10.00 -10.37 9.19
CA ILE A 53 9.14 -11.30 9.94
C ILE A 53 9.78 -12.69 10.02
N ASN A 54 10.33 -13.21 8.92
CA ASN A 54 11.01 -14.51 8.90
C ASN A 54 12.24 -14.55 9.83
N GLN A 55 12.85 -13.40 10.10
CA GLN A 55 13.99 -13.25 11.02
C GLN A 55 13.57 -12.82 12.43
N TYR A 56 12.27 -12.77 12.73
CA TYR A 56 11.71 -12.26 13.99
C TYR A 56 12.10 -10.81 14.32
N ARG A 57 12.49 -10.03 13.31
CA ARG A 57 12.84 -8.60 13.41
C ARG A 57 11.61 -7.73 13.21
N PHE A 58 10.68 -7.81 14.15
CA PHE A 58 9.44 -7.04 14.13
C PHE A 58 9.66 -5.52 14.16
N ASP A 59 10.78 -5.08 14.73
CA ASP A 59 11.25 -3.69 14.70
C ASP A 59 11.48 -3.23 13.25
N LEU A 60 12.21 -4.02 12.45
CA LEU A 60 12.48 -3.71 11.04
C LEU A 60 11.23 -3.82 10.18
N ALA A 61 10.37 -4.81 10.43
CA ALA A 61 9.08 -4.92 9.74
C ALA A 61 8.21 -3.68 9.99
N SER A 62 8.13 -3.22 11.25
CA SER A 62 7.36 -2.03 11.62
C SER A 62 7.95 -0.77 11.01
N GLN A 63 9.28 -0.63 10.96
CA GLN A 63 9.95 0.49 10.32
C GLN A 63 9.70 0.53 8.81
N ALA A 64 9.79 -0.61 8.11
CA ALA A 64 9.52 -0.68 6.68
C ALA A 64 8.08 -0.29 6.33
N LEU A 65 7.10 -0.75 7.12
CA LEU A 65 5.71 -0.34 6.97
C LEU A 65 5.51 1.15 7.25
N TYR A 66 6.16 1.69 8.28
CA TYR A 66 6.08 3.10 8.61
C TYR A 66 6.60 3.97 7.47
N GLU A 67 7.78 3.63 6.94
CA GLU A 67 8.41 4.35 5.83
C GLU A 67 7.50 4.39 4.61
N PHE A 68 6.96 3.23 4.21
CA PHE A 68 6.05 3.13 3.06
C PHE A 68 4.76 3.94 3.25
N ILE A 69 4.12 3.86 4.42
CA ILE A 69 2.84 4.54 4.67
C ILE A 69 3.01 6.07 4.78
N TRP A 70 4.21 6.55 5.11
CA TRP A 70 4.44 7.96 5.40
C TRP A 70 5.16 8.71 4.29
N ASN A 71 6.14 8.08 3.64
CA ASN A 71 7.11 8.75 2.75
C ASN A 71 6.98 8.36 1.27
N GLU A 72 6.21 7.31 0.96
CA GLU A 72 5.81 6.96 -0.41
C GLU A 72 4.37 7.43 -0.67
#